data_AF-A0A7M1R044-F1
#
_entry.id   AF-A0A7M1R044-F1
#
_cell.length_a   1.000
_cell.length_b   1.000
_cell.length_c   1.000
_cell.angle_alpha   90.00
_cell.angle_beta   90.00
_cell.angle_gamma   90.00
#
_symmetry.space_group_name_H-M   'P 1'
#
loop_
_entity.id
_entity.type
_entity.pdbx_description
1 polymer ?
#
loop_
_entity_poly.entity_id
_entity_poly.type
_entity_poly.pdbx_seq_one_letter_code
_entity_poly.pdbx_strand_id
1 'polypeptide(L)'
;MVDQSQMEAYRRANHHLEKSLRSEIDAVWKALAGGTPEQIRDGLLDAIPALIDKYGKAGAELAAEWFEELVGEAALVEDAYRPEAWKASTRWALDPIFKETKDYEVALARVASVAVRFVRQHGRDVIDSSVRKYPHVLYARVPSGSHTCSFCMILASRGPVYGTKQDAGGPGNRYHTDCDCMVVPMRGRWEPDRTAPSGMRWHGETVDGYDHEKLYVDEYKPYWRAGRSLKEVIARRTDASAARPWGGVTWLEDLKDSTAKLPSWWDAEARRKTIIGHPGSKPGQWNGGHGFGQGVLGKTEFPERWSDKDIDLILAEVWANPTAERFVGDRRFARRVIDGVLVHVEAYGDSFETFRTYYAVGGRGVFYNGENRRIQKRIPRDMEGWTILNG
;
A
#
# COMPACT_ATOMS: atom_id res chain seq x y z
N MET A 1 6.13 18.76 17.04
CA MET A 1 5.37 17.73 16.29
C MET A 1 5.27 18.21 14.86
N VAL A 2 5.51 17.35 13.88
CA VAL A 2 5.18 17.59 12.48
C VAL A 2 3.66 17.58 12.34
N ASP A 3 3.09 18.50 11.56
CA ASP A 3 1.64 18.60 11.39
C ASP A 3 1.10 17.43 10.55
N GLN A 4 0.30 16.57 11.18
CA GLN A 4 -0.31 15.41 10.55
C GLN A 4 -1.30 15.80 9.43
N SER A 5 -1.99 16.92 9.57
CA SER A 5 -2.94 17.38 8.57
C SER A 5 -2.24 17.80 7.27
N GLN A 6 -1.09 18.48 7.38
CA GLN A 6 -0.22 18.81 6.24
C GLN A 6 0.37 17.55 5.59
N MET A 7 0.86 16.60 6.40
CA MET A 7 1.36 15.32 5.88
C MET A 7 0.30 14.55 5.08
N GLU A 8 -0.92 14.49 5.61
CA GLU A 8 -2.03 13.84 4.92
C GLU A 8 -2.47 14.58 3.67
N ALA A 9 -2.46 15.92 3.69
CA ALA A 9 -2.77 16.73 2.51
C ALA A 9 -1.75 16.47 1.39
N TYR A 10 -0.45 16.50 1.70
CA TYR A 10 0.62 16.16 0.76
C TYR A 10 0.48 14.72 0.22
N ARG A 11 0.13 13.77 1.08
CA ARG A 11 -0.14 12.37 0.69
C ARG A 11 -1.33 12.26 -0.26
N ARG A 12 -2.44 12.95 0.03
CA ARG A 12 -3.65 12.98 -0.82
C ARG A 12 -3.34 13.60 -2.19
N ALA A 13 -2.61 14.71 -2.22
CA ALA A 13 -2.21 15.37 -3.47
C ALA A 13 -1.35 14.45 -4.36
N ASN A 14 -0.35 13.78 -3.79
CA ASN A 14 0.44 12.77 -4.50
C ASN A 14 -0.41 11.57 -4.99
N HIS A 15 -1.40 11.14 -4.21
CA HIS A 15 -2.32 10.08 -4.62
C HIS A 15 -3.18 10.50 -5.83
N HIS A 16 -3.62 11.76 -5.88
CA HIS A 16 -4.34 12.30 -7.04
C HIS A 16 -3.48 12.35 -8.31
N LEU A 17 -2.20 12.75 -8.19
CA LEU A 17 -1.25 12.70 -9.31
C LEU A 17 -1.04 11.25 -9.79
N GLU A 18 -0.87 10.30 -8.87
CA GLU A 18 -0.75 8.88 -9.21
C GLU A 18 -2.00 8.34 -9.93
N LYS A 19 -3.21 8.67 -9.44
CA LYS A 19 -4.46 8.24 -10.07
C LYS A 19 -4.56 8.76 -11.50
N SER A 20 -4.22 10.03 -11.71
CA SER A 20 -4.26 10.68 -13.02
C SER A 20 -3.22 10.09 -13.98
N LEU A 21 -1.98 9.87 -13.51
CA LEU A 21 -0.93 9.18 -14.25
C LEU A 21 -1.38 7.79 -14.69
N ARG A 22 -1.95 6.99 -13.78
CA ARG A 22 -2.43 5.63 -14.09
C ARG A 22 -3.53 5.64 -15.16
N SER A 23 -4.44 6.61 -15.09
CA SER A 23 -5.50 6.79 -16.10
C SER A 23 -4.93 7.14 -17.47
N GLU A 24 -3.96 8.05 -17.56
CA GLU A 24 -3.31 8.37 -18.84
C GLU A 24 -2.49 7.20 -19.40
N ILE A 25 -1.82 6.42 -18.55
CA ILE A 25 -1.10 5.20 -18.98
C ILE A 25 -2.08 4.16 -19.53
N ASP A 26 -3.24 3.97 -18.89
CA ASP A 26 -4.29 3.08 -19.39
C ASP A 26 -4.85 3.54 -20.74
N ALA A 27 -5.04 4.85 -20.92
CA ALA A 27 -5.45 5.42 -22.21
C ALA A 27 -4.42 5.18 -23.32
N VAL A 28 -3.13 5.42 -23.04
CA VAL A 28 -2.03 5.11 -23.97
C VAL A 28 -2.00 3.62 -24.30
N TRP A 29 -2.16 2.75 -23.29
CA TRP A 29 -2.19 1.31 -23.49
C TRP A 29 -3.34 0.87 -24.40
N LYS A 30 -4.55 1.36 -24.15
CA LYS A 30 -5.74 1.07 -24.98
C LYS A 30 -5.55 1.51 -26.42
N ALA A 31 -4.91 2.66 -26.66
CA ALA A 31 -4.60 3.12 -28.02
C ALA A 31 -3.61 2.19 -28.75
N LEU A 32 -2.75 1.48 -28.01
CA LEU A 32 -1.75 0.56 -28.55
C LEU A 32 -2.19 -0.92 -28.59
N ALA A 33 -3.32 -1.28 -27.95
CA ALA A 33 -3.72 -2.66 -27.66
C ALA A 33 -3.95 -3.56 -28.90
N GLY A 34 -4.07 -2.97 -30.10
CA GLY A 34 -4.17 -3.70 -31.37
C GLY A 34 -2.83 -3.95 -32.09
N GLY A 35 -1.72 -3.43 -31.56
CA GLY A 35 -0.39 -3.56 -32.16
C GLY A 35 0.34 -4.87 -31.81
N THR A 36 1.44 -5.12 -32.51
CA THR A 36 2.38 -6.18 -32.11
C THR A 36 3.05 -5.84 -30.77
N PRO A 37 3.60 -6.83 -30.03
CA PRO A 37 4.40 -6.57 -28.82
C PRO A 37 5.48 -5.49 -29.00
N GLU A 38 6.14 -5.45 -30.15
CA GLU A 38 7.15 -4.43 -30.49
C GLU A 38 6.53 -3.04 -30.65
N GLN A 39 5.39 -2.94 -31.35
CA GLN A 39 4.68 -1.67 -31.54
C GLN A 39 4.17 -1.11 -30.20
N ILE A 40 3.63 -1.98 -29.33
CA ILE A 40 3.20 -1.60 -27.97
C ILE A 40 4.41 -1.11 -27.16
N ARG A 41 5.52 -1.85 -27.21
CA ARG A 41 6.75 -1.47 -26.49
C ARG A 41 7.27 -0.12 -26.95
N ASP A 42 7.40 0.09 -28.25
CA ASP A 42 8.01 1.30 -28.81
C ASP A 42 7.10 2.51 -28.57
N GLY A 43 5.78 2.36 -28.75
CA GLY A 43 4.81 3.40 -28.41
C GLY A 43 4.81 3.79 -26.92
N LEU A 44 4.94 2.81 -26.02
CA LEU A 44 5.09 3.10 -24.59
C LEU A 44 6.43 3.75 -24.25
N LEU A 45 7.51 3.35 -24.93
CA LEU A 45 8.82 3.97 -24.74
C LEU A 45 8.84 5.44 -25.21
N ASP A 46 7.99 5.81 -26.16
CA ASP A 46 7.85 7.19 -26.61
C ASP A 46 6.91 8.01 -25.70
N ALA A 47 5.81 7.43 -25.22
CA ALA A 47 4.80 8.16 -24.45
C ALA A 47 5.09 8.31 -22.95
N ILE A 48 5.59 7.26 -22.29
CA ILE A 48 5.84 7.24 -20.84
C ILE A 48 6.83 8.34 -20.36
N PRO A 49 7.92 8.68 -21.08
CA PRO A 49 8.77 9.82 -20.75
C PRO A 49 8.04 11.10 -20.40
N ALA A 50 7.12 11.50 -21.28
CA ALA A 50 6.41 12.76 -21.19
C ALA A 50 5.41 12.74 -20.03
N LEU A 51 4.79 11.59 -19.76
CA LEU A 51 3.94 11.40 -18.60
C LEU A 51 4.73 11.48 -17.29
N ILE A 52 5.90 10.83 -17.22
CA ILE A 52 6.77 10.91 -16.05
C ILE A 52 7.22 12.36 -15.81
N ASP A 53 7.64 13.08 -16.86
CA ASP A 53 8.08 14.47 -16.73
C ASP A 53 6.94 15.40 -16.29
N LYS A 54 5.77 15.31 -16.95
CA LYS A 54 4.58 16.10 -16.63
C LYS A 54 4.14 15.93 -15.17
N TYR A 55 3.92 14.68 -14.76
CA TYR A 55 3.45 14.39 -13.40
C TYR A 55 4.55 14.50 -12.35
N GLY A 56 5.81 14.27 -12.75
CA GLY A 56 6.98 14.45 -11.90
C GLY A 56 7.20 15.91 -11.53
N LYS A 57 7.06 16.85 -12.48
CA LYS A 57 7.14 18.29 -12.22
C LYS A 57 6.05 18.76 -11.26
N ALA A 58 4.80 18.34 -11.47
CA ALA A 58 3.72 18.61 -10.51
C ALA A 58 4.02 18.04 -9.12
N GLY A 59 4.58 16.83 -9.04
CA GLY A 59 5.00 16.24 -7.77
C GLY A 59 6.17 16.96 -7.10
N ALA A 60 7.09 17.53 -7.89
CA ALA A 60 8.20 18.35 -7.40
C ALA A 60 7.71 19.67 -6.81
N GLU A 61 6.79 20.34 -7.48
CA GLU A 61 6.16 21.59 -7.01
C GLU A 61 5.42 21.35 -5.68
N LEU A 62 4.58 20.31 -5.59
CA LEU A 62 3.92 19.93 -4.34
C LEU A 62 4.91 19.66 -3.20
N ALA A 63 6.05 19.02 -3.51
CA ALA A 63 7.07 18.73 -2.51
C ALA A 63 7.81 19.99 -2.06
N ALA A 64 8.02 20.94 -2.96
CA ALA A 64 8.64 22.23 -2.67
C ALA A 64 7.75 23.05 -1.74
N GLU A 65 6.47 23.22 -2.09
CA GLU A 65 5.48 23.92 -1.26
C GLU A 65 5.36 23.27 0.12
N TRP A 66 5.26 21.94 0.17
CA TRP A 66 5.17 21.22 1.43
C TRP A 66 6.44 21.36 2.28
N PHE A 67 7.63 21.34 1.67
CA PHE A 67 8.89 21.59 2.38
C PHE A 67 8.93 23.01 2.95
N GLU A 68 8.57 24.01 2.14
CA GLU A 68 8.56 25.42 2.55
C GLU A 68 7.59 25.68 3.68
N GLU A 69 6.39 25.12 3.60
CA GLU A 69 5.36 25.24 4.64
C GLU A 69 5.77 24.54 5.94
N LEU A 70 6.31 23.32 5.82
CA LEU A 70 6.67 22.51 6.98
C LEU A 70 7.95 23.01 7.67
N VAL A 71 8.96 23.34 6.87
CA VAL A 71 10.32 23.69 7.33
C VAL A 71 10.50 25.21 7.51
N GLY A 72 9.76 26.03 6.78
CA GLY A 72 9.92 27.49 6.79
C GLY A 72 11.14 27.97 5.99
N GLU A 73 11.69 27.12 5.14
CA GLU A 73 12.92 27.34 4.38
C GLU A 73 12.68 27.14 2.89
N ALA A 74 13.31 27.95 2.04
CA ALA A 74 13.14 27.87 0.58
C ALA A 74 13.60 26.51 0.03
N ALA A 75 12.70 25.82 -0.66
CA ALA A 75 13.00 24.53 -1.27
C ALA A 75 14.03 24.65 -2.40
N LEU A 76 14.74 23.56 -2.68
CA LEU A 76 15.62 23.41 -3.82
C LEU A 76 15.00 22.41 -4.80
N VAL A 77 14.49 22.93 -5.92
CA VAL A 77 13.97 22.13 -7.03
C VAL A 77 15.05 22.02 -8.10
N GLU A 78 15.73 20.87 -8.14
CA GLU A 78 16.69 20.56 -9.20
C GLU A 78 15.98 19.98 -10.42
N ASP A 79 16.53 20.19 -11.62
CA ASP A 79 16.10 19.48 -12.82
C ASP A 79 16.57 18.02 -12.74
N ALA A 80 15.75 17.19 -12.08
CA ALA A 80 16.07 15.82 -11.73
C ALA A 80 15.74 14.80 -12.84
N TYR A 81 15.24 15.23 -14.02
CA TYR A 81 14.78 14.29 -15.04
C TYR A 81 15.93 13.48 -15.66
N ARG A 82 15.91 12.15 -15.42
CA ARG A 82 16.90 11.20 -15.96
C ARG A 82 16.23 10.22 -16.95
N PRO A 83 16.12 10.57 -18.24
CA PRO A 83 15.36 9.78 -19.23
C PRO A 83 15.90 8.36 -19.43
N GLU A 84 17.19 8.09 -19.20
CA GLU A 84 17.75 6.76 -19.45
C GLU A 84 17.40 5.73 -18.36
N ALA A 85 17.13 6.17 -17.13
CA ALA A 85 16.87 5.26 -16.00
C ALA A 85 15.51 4.52 -16.12
N TRP A 86 14.51 5.14 -16.75
CA TRP A 86 13.18 4.54 -16.87
C TRP A 86 13.06 3.59 -18.06
N LYS A 87 13.78 3.83 -19.19
CA LYS A 87 13.77 2.93 -20.38
C LYS A 87 14.05 1.47 -20.03
N ALA A 88 15.10 1.23 -19.25
CA ALA A 88 15.45 -0.13 -18.81
C ALA A 88 14.36 -0.77 -17.94
N SER A 89 13.74 0.02 -17.06
CA SER A 89 12.65 -0.44 -16.18
C SER A 89 11.36 -0.73 -16.97
N THR A 90 11.07 0.06 -18.00
CA THR A 90 9.91 -0.14 -18.88
C THR A 90 10.07 -1.38 -19.74
N ARG A 91 11.26 -1.61 -20.31
CA ARG A 91 11.56 -2.86 -21.04
C ARG A 91 11.37 -4.09 -20.16
N TRP A 92 11.88 -4.05 -18.92
CA TRP A 92 11.63 -5.12 -17.95
C TRP A 92 10.14 -5.28 -17.61
N ALA A 93 9.41 -4.17 -17.47
CA ALA A 93 7.99 -4.19 -17.15
C ALA A 93 7.17 -4.87 -18.26
N LEU A 94 7.59 -4.71 -19.51
CA LEU A 94 6.94 -5.26 -20.70
C LEU A 94 7.32 -6.71 -21.02
N ASP A 95 8.35 -7.28 -20.39
CA ASP A 95 8.74 -8.69 -20.56
C ASP A 95 7.57 -9.70 -20.67
N PRO A 96 6.47 -9.60 -19.88
CA PRO A 96 5.35 -10.54 -19.98
C PRO A 96 4.62 -10.60 -21.33
N ILE A 97 4.62 -9.54 -22.15
CA ILE A 97 3.95 -9.54 -23.46
C ILE A 97 4.74 -10.28 -24.54
N PHE A 98 6.04 -10.49 -24.30
CA PHE A 98 6.95 -11.23 -25.20
C PHE A 98 7.03 -12.72 -24.89
N LYS A 99 6.37 -13.17 -23.81
CA LYS A 99 6.27 -14.59 -23.46
C LYS A 99 5.13 -15.26 -24.20
N GLU A 100 5.16 -16.59 -24.30
CA GLU A 100 4.10 -17.38 -24.93
C GLU A 100 2.71 -17.07 -24.36
N THR A 101 2.64 -16.80 -23.05
CA THR A 101 1.38 -16.48 -22.35
C THR A 101 0.81 -15.09 -22.68
N LYS A 102 1.62 -14.17 -23.26
CA LYS A 102 1.26 -12.79 -23.59
C LYS A 102 0.44 -12.09 -22.50
N ASP A 103 1.01 -11.97 -21.30
CA ASP A 103 0.29 -11.46 -20.14
C ASP A 103 0.27 -9.91 -20.13
N TYR A 104 -0.65 -9.37 -20.92
CA TYR A 104 -0.86 -7.92 -21.10
C TYR A 104 -1.28 -7.21 -19.82
N GLU A 105 -2.11 -7.85 -18.98
CA GLU A 105 -2.57 -7.27 -17.72
C GLU A 105 -1.41 -7.08 -16.74
N VAL A 106 -0.55 -8.10 -16.59
CA VAL A 106 0.64 -8.01 -15.73
C VAL A 106 1.63 -6.97 -16.27
N ALA A 107 1.80 -6.89 -17.58
CA ALA A 107 2.68 -5.89 -18.20
C ALA A 107 2.20 -4.46 -17.95
N LEU A 108 0.90 -4.18 -18.18
CA LEU A 108 0.30 -2.87 -17.89
C LEU A 108 0.47 -2.49 -16.41
N ALA A 109 0.17 -3.42 -15.49
CA ALA A 109 0.33 -3.20 -14.07
C ALA A 109 1.78 -2.86 -13.68
N ARG A 110 2.76 -3.54 -14.29
CA ARG A 110 4.19 -3.26 -14.07
C ARG A 110 4.59 -1.89 -14.61
N VAL A 111 4.20 -1.55 -15.84
CA VAL A 111 4.51 -0.26 -16.47
C VAL A 111 3.97 0.89 -15.63
N ALA A 112 2.70 0.82 -15.24
CA ALA A 112 2.08 1.83 -14.39
C ALA A 112 2.82 2.00 -13.06
N SER A 113 3.21 0.90 -12.42
CA SER A 113 3.90 0.95 -11.13
C SER A 113 5.33 1.49 -11.24
N VAL A 114 6.04 1.17 -12.34
CA VAL A 114 7.35 1.76 -12.66
C VAL A 114 7.23 3.27 -12.88
N ALA A 115 6.24 3.72 -13.65
CA ALA A 115 6.02 5.14 -13.89
C ALA A 115 5.71 5.91 -12.59
N VAL A 116 4.83 5.38 -11.73
CA VAL A 116 4.52 5.93 -10.41
C VAL A 116 5.79 6.07 -9.55
N ARG A 117 6.68 5.06 -9.57
CA ARG A 117 7.95 5.12 -8.84
C ARG A 117 8.79 6.32 -9.29
N PHE A 118 8.89 6.56 -10.59
CA PHE A 118 9.68 7.67 -11.13
C PHE A 118 9.01 9.01 -10.84
N VAL A 119 7.69 9.15 -11.02
CA VAL A 119 6.96 10.38 -10.66
C VAL A 119 7.16 10.74 -9.19
N ARG A 120 7.01 9.77 -8.27
CA ARG A 120 7.29 9.99 -6.84
C ARG A 120 8.74 10.34 -6.55
N GLN A 121 9.69 9.93 -7.41
CA GLN A 121 11.10 10.23 -7.20
C GLN A 121 11.37 11.74 -7.31
N HIS A 122 10.67 12.46 -8.19
CA HIS A 122 10.83 13.92 -8.32
C HIS A 122 10.58 14.65 -7.00
N GLY A 123 9.45 14.41 -6.33
CA GLY A 123 9.17 15.03 -5.03
C GLY A 123 10.16 14.59 -3.94
N ARG A 124 10.61 13.33 -3.96
CA ARG A 124 11.62 12.83 -3.00
C ARG A 124 12.97 13.50 -3.20
N ASP A 125 13.36 13.76 -4.44
CA ASP A 125 14.60 14.44 -4.78
C ASP A 125 14.54 15.91 -4.36
N VAL A 126 13.38 16.59 -4.50
CA VAL A 126 13.19 17.94 -3.96
C VAL A 126 13.41 17.96 -2.45
N ILE A 127 12.81 17.02 -1.70
CA ILE A 127 13.03 16.95 -0.26
C ILE A 127 14.49 16.66 0.07
N ASP A 128 15.13 15.68 -0.58
CA ASP A 128 16.55 15.34 -0.34
C ASP A 128 17.48 16.52 -0.63
N SER A 129 17.34 17.18 -1.77
CA SER A 129 18.16 18.32 -2.17
C SER A 129 17.89 19.55 -1.28
N SER A 130 16.65 19.78 -0.87
CA SER A 130 16.30 20.86 0.06
C SER A 130 16.89 20.61 1.45
N VAL A 131 16.74 19.40 2.00
CA VAL A 131 17.31 19.04 3.31
C VAL A 131 18.83 19.19 3.31
N ARG A 132 19.53 18.78 2.24
CA ARG A 132 21.00 18.92 2.13
C ARG A 132 21.49 20.37 2.14
N LYS A 133 20.64 21.33 1.77
CA LYS A 133 20.94 22.76 1.83
C LYS A 133 20.95 23.29 3.27
N TYR A 134 20.25 22.63 4.20
CA TYR A 134 20.01 23.12 5.56
C TYR A 134 20.50 22.12 6.62
N PRO A 135 21.68 22.35 7.22
CA PRO A 135 22.29 21.40 8.17
C PRO A 135 21.48 21.07 9.43
N HIS A 136 20.49 21.89 9.78
CA HIS A 136 19.61 21.72 10.94
C HIS A 136 18.33 20.93 10.62
N VAL A 137 18.17 20.51 9.37
CA VAL A 137 17.05 19.72 8.87
C VAL A 137 17.61 18.37 8.44
N LEU A 138 16.95 17.31 8.87
CA LEU A 138 17.14 15.96 8.34
C LEU A 138 15.77 15.47 7.85
N TYR A 139 15.71 14.40 7.08
CA TYR A 139 14.45 13.73 6.84
C TYR A 139 14.44 12.34 7.46
N ALA A 140 13.26 11.85 7.82
CA ALA A 140 12.99 10.46 8.14
C ALA A 140 12.19 9.79 7.01
N ARG A 141 12.32 8.47 6.89
CA ARG A 141 11.36 7.69 6.09
C ARG A 141 10.23 7.25 7.00
N VAL A 142 9.01 7.70 6.70
CA VAL A 142 7.83 7.41 7.51
C VAL A 142 6.90 6.47 6.74
N PRO A 143 6.68 5.22 7.22
CA PRO A 143 5.67 4.32 6.68
C PRO A 143 4.29 4.99 6.70
N SER A 144 3.54 4.93 5.59
CA SER A 144 2.25 5.65 5.48
C SER A 144 1.11 4.82 4.87
N GLY A 145 1.35 3.53 4.63
CA GLY A 145 0.38 2.59 4.06
C GLY A 145 0.18 1.36 4.93
N SER A 146 -0.84 0.56 4.59
CA SER A 146 -1.21 -0.66 5.33
C SER A 146 -0.19 -1.80 5.20
N HIS A 147 0.80 -1.66 4.33
CA HIS A 147 1.86 -2.64 4.14
C HIS A 147 3.16 -1.97 3.66
N THR A 148 4.13 -1.87 4.56
CA THR A 148 5.46 -1.37 4.27
C THR A 148 6.45 -2.51 4.16
N CYS A 149 7.22 -2.56 3.07
CA CYS A 149 8.14 -3.67 2.81
C CYS A 149 9.32 -3.68 3.79
N SER A 150 10.02 -4.82 3.92
CA SER A 150 11.20 -4.97 4.79
C SER A 150 12.28 -3.93 4.54
N PHE A 151 12.55 -3.58 3.29
CA PHE A 151 13.52 -2.55 2.96
C PHE A 151 13.11 -1.20 3.58
N CYS A 152 11.87 -0.80 3.38
CA CYS A 152 11.34 0.45 3.90
C CYS A 152 11.26 0.49 5.43
N MET A 153 10.86 -0.60 6.08
CA MET A 153 10.84 -0.69 7.54
C MET A 153 12.24 -0.54 8.15
N ILE A 154 13.24 -1.16 7.54
CA ILE A 154 14.64 -1.02 7.95
C ILE A 154 15.10 0.43 7.78
N LEU A 155 14.76 1.09 6.69
CA LEU A 155 15.13 2.48 6.46
C LEU A 155 14.39 3.47 7.38
N ALA A 156 13.13 3.19 7.69
CA ALA A 156 12.30 3.95 8.62
C ALA A 156 12.81 3.84 10.06
N SER A 157 13.37 2.68 10.45
CA SER A 157 13.91 2.47 11.79
C SER A 157 15.11 3.35 12.16
N ARG A 158 15.70 4.05 11.17
CA ARG A 158 16.86 4.92 11.41
C ARG A 158 16.49 6.28 11.99
N GLY A 159 15.22 6.68 11.91
CA GLY A 159 14.81 8.02 12.30
C GLY A 159 15.28 9.10 11.32
N PRO A 160 15.32 10.37 11.78
CA PRO A 160 15.71 11.51 10.95
C PRO A 160 17.22 11.55 10.77
N VAL A 161 17.77 10.77 9.85
CA VAL A 161 19.24 10.67 9.63
C VAL A 161 19.65 11.09 8.23
N TYR A 162 18.70 11.28 7.33
CA TYR A 162 19.00 11.54 5.94
C TYR A 162 19.12 13.05 5.71
N GLY A 163 20.15 13.46 4.95
CA GLY A 163 20.49 14.89 4.78
C GLY A 163 21.99 15.12 4.62
N THR A 164 22.83 14.10 4.89
CA THR A 164 24.25 14.09 4.53
C THR A 164 24.55 13.00 3.49
N LYS A 165 25.62 13.20 2.70
CA LYS A 165 26.03 12.26 1.63
C LYS A 165 26.47 10.89 2.17
N GLN A 166 26.90 10.80 3.43
CA GLN A 166 27.37 9.58 4.08
C GLN A 166 26.21 8.78 4.73
N ASP A 167 25.19 9.45 5.27
CA ASP A 167 24.12 8.80 6.03
C ASP A 167 22.97 8.28 5.14
N ALA A 168 22.89 8.75 3.89
CA ALA A 168 21.93 8.27 2.89
C ALA A 168 22.32 6.91 2.27
N GLY A 169 23.28 6.15 2.80
CA GLY A 169 23.52 4.75 2.39
C GLY A 169 23.82 4.50 0.90
N GLY A 170 24.19 5.53 0.13
CA GLY A 170 24.51 5.45 -1.30
C GLY A 170 23.41 4.76 -2.12
N PRO A 171 23.73 3.71 -2.92
CA PRO A 171 22.74 2.93 -3.68
C PRO A 171 21.60 2.32 -2.82
N GLY A 172 21.77 2.25 -1.50
CA GLY A 172 20.80 1.75 -0.53
C GLY A 172 19.67 2.70 -0.16
N ASN A 173 19.64 3.93 -0.68
CA ASN A 173 18.53 4.90 -0.50
C ASN A 173 17.63 5.00 -1.76
N ARG A 174 17.70 4.01 -2.65
CA ARG A 174 16.74 3.87 -3.77
C ARG A 174 15.35 3.50 -3.26
N TYR A 175 14.32 3.88 -4.00
CA TYR A 175 12.95 3.45 -3.74
C TYR A 175 12.58 2.32 -4.69
N HIS A 176 11.88 1.31 -4.20
CA HIS A 176 11.32 0.25 -5.04
C HIS A 176 9.95 0.66 -5.60
N THR A 177 9.47 -0.11 -6.57
CA THR A 177 8.12 0.03 -7.14
C THR A 177 7.07 -0.25 -6.07
N ASP A 178 5.98 0.54 -6.02
CA ASP A 178 4.93 0.46 -4.99
C ASP A 178 5.39 0.79 -3.55
N CYS A 179 6.45 1.59 -3.39
CA CYS A 179 6.87 2.10 -2.08
C CYS A 179 5.91 3.18 -1.57
N ASP A 180 5.35 2.95 -0.39
CA ASP A 180 4.37 3.77 0.34
C ASP A 180 5.00 4.70 1.40
N CYS A 181 6.32 4.70 1.57
CA CYS A 181 6.97 5.57 2.53
C CYS A 181 7.00 7.03 2.05
N MET A 182 6.70 7.92 2.99
CA MET A 182 6.94 9.36 2.87
C MET A 182 8.36 9.71 3.31
N VAL A 183 8.85 10.83 2.78
CA VAL A 183 10.13 11.43 3.13
C VAL A 183 9.79 12.68 3.89
N VAL A 184 9.92 12.67 5.21
CA VAL A 184 9.39 13.72 6.08
C VAL A 184 10.55 14.55 6.62
N PRO A 185 10.68 15.83 6.23
CA PRO A 185 11.62 16.76 6.83
C PRO A 185 11.33 16.97 8.31
N MET A 186 12.37 17.03 9.12
CA MET A 186 12.29 17.15 10.58
C MET A 186 13.46 18.00 11.08
N ARG A 187 13.15 19.02 11.89
CA ARG A 187 14.14 19.86 12.56
C ARG A 187 14.55 19.24 13.89
N GLY A 188 15.85 19.25 14.16
CA GLY A 188 16.39 18.72 15.40
C GLY A 188 17.84 18.34 15.30
N ARG A 189 18.31 17.55 16.26
CA ARG A 189 19.69 17.04 16.31
C ARG A 189 19.76 15.70 17.00
N TRP A 190 20.79 14.94 16.67
CA TRP A 190 21.15 13.72 17.38
C TRP A 190 22.16 14.02 18.48
N GLU A 191 21.93 13.46 19.66
CA GLU A 191 22.87 13.52 20.78
C GLU A 191 23.21 12.10 21.26
N PRO A 192 24.46 11.85 21.68
CA PRO A 192 24.82 10.57 22.29
C PRO A 192 24.00 10.29 23.56
N ASP A 193 23.31 9.16 23.58
CA ASP A 193 22.54 8.69 24.73
C ASP A 193 22.71 7.18 24.88
N ARG A 194 23.37 6.77 25.96
CA ARG A 194 23.64 5.36 26.25
C ARG A 194 22.38 4.57 26.62
N THR A 195 21.29 5.25 26.95
CA THR A 195 20.00 4.62 27.23
C THR A 195 19.20 4.36 25.95
N ALA A 196 19.50 5.07 24.86
CA ALA A 196 18.86 4.86 23.58
C ALA A 196 19.32 3.53 22.93
N PRO A 197 18.42 2.74 22.32
CA PRO A 197 18.78 1.45 21.72
C PRO A 197 19.89 1.51 20.64
N SER A 198 20.01 2.64 19.96
CA SER A 198 21.04 2.92 18.93
C SER A 198 22.30 3.59 19.50
N GLY A 199 22.29 4.01 20.77
CA GLY A 199 23.34 4.84 21.37
C GLY A 199 23.24 6.34 21.05
N MET A 200 22.23 6.74 20.27
CA MET A 200 21.95 8.13 19.88
C MET A 200 20.47 8.40 20.11
N ARG A 201 20.13 9.59 20.61
CA ARG A 201 18.75 10.06 20.76
C ARG A 201 18.49 11.26 19.87
N TRP A 202 17.33 11.24 19.21
CA TRP A 202 16.83 12.38 18.46
C TRP A 202 16.17 13.38 19.40
N HIS A 203 16.63 14.63 19.35
CA HIS A 203 16.03 15.77 20.05
C HIS A 203 15.53 16.77 19.02
N GLY A 204 14.23 16.74 18.77
CA GLY A 204 13.61 17.59 17.76
C GLY A 204 12.16 17.24 17.55
N GLU A 205 11.71 17.46 16.32
CA GLU A 205 10.35 17.19 15.92
C GLU A 205 10.06 15.69 15.88
N THR A 206 8.79 15.35 15.99
CA THR A 206 8.27 13.98 16.02
C THR A 206 7.03 13.92 15.14
N VAL A 207 6.75 12.75 14.57
CA VAL A 207 5.55 12.49 13.77
C VAL A 207 4.64 11.58 14.59
N ASP A 208 3.35 11.92 14.66
CA ASP A 208 2.39 11.09 15.40
C ASP A 208 2.31 9.68 14.83
N GLY A 209 2.21 8.68 15.71
CA GLY A 209 2.23 7.26 15.32
C GLY A 209 3.55 6.71 14.76
N TYR A 210 4.62 7.52 14.69
CA TYR A 210 5.94 7.09 14.21
C TYR A 210 7.00 7.10 15.32
N ASP A 211 7.35 5.92 15.80
CA ASP A 211 8.43 5.69 16.77
C ASP A 211 9.58 4.93 16.10
N HIS A 212 10.63 5.66 15.70
CA HIS A 212 11.79 5.06 15.06
C HIS A 212 12.62 4.18 16.00
N GLU A 213 12.64 4.45 17.32
CA GLU A 213 13.43 3.70 18.30
C GLU A 213 12.78 2.32 18.51
N LYS A 214 11.45 2.30 18.60
CA LYS A 214 10.68 1.05 18.59
C LYS A 214 10.90 0.28 17.29
N LEU A 215 10.81 0.94 16.12
CA LEU A 215 11.11 0.28 14.86
C LEU A 215 12.54 -0.27 14.79
N TYR A 216 13.52 0.43 15.37
CA TYR A 216 14.90 -0.06 15.44
C TYR A 216 14.99 -1.34 16.27
N VAL A 217 14.35 -1.38 17.42
CA VAL A 217 14.35 -2.56 18.31
C VAL A 217 13.59 -3.72 17.70
N ASP A 218 12.43 -3.48 17.10
CA ASP A 218 11.50 -4.54 16.66
C ASP A 218 11.81 -5.03 15.24
N GLU A 219 12.27 -4.13 14.37
CA GLU A 219 12.32 -4.37 12.93
C GLU A 219 13.73 -4.35 12.34
N TYR A 220 14.75 -3.88 13.07
CA TYR A 220 16.15 -3.88 12.63
C TYR A 220 17.06 -4.76 13.50
N LYS A 221 17.14 -4.46 14.80
CA LYS A 221 18.05 -5.10 15.76
C LYS A 221 18.00 -6.64 15.78
N PRO A 222 16.84 -7.31 15.63
CA PRO A 222 16.79 -8.78 15.62
C PRO A 222 17.54 -9.38 14.43
N TYR A 223 17.57 -8.67 13.30
CA TYR A 223 18.09 -9.11 12.02
C TYR A 223 19.51 -8.60 11.72
N TRP A 224 20.03 -7.69 12.53
CA TRP A 224 21.36 -7.11 12.38
C TRP A 224 22.42 -7.85 13.22
N ARG A 225 23.65 -7.97 12.69
CA ARG A 225 24.88 -8.35 13.42
C ARG A 225 26.07 -7.63 12.78
N ALA A 226 27.16 -7.45 13.53
CA ALA A 226 28.41 -6.93 13.01
C ALA A 226 28.88 -7.72 11.76
N GLY A 227 29.34 -7.00 10.75
CA GLY A 227 29.76 -7.58 9.46
C GLY A 227 28.66 -7.90 8.45
N ARG A 228 27.36 -7.83 8.82
CA ARG A 228 26.27 -8.04 7.85
C ARG A 228 26.07 -6.84 6.96
N SER A 229 25.87 -7.10 5.68
CA SER A 229 25.39 -6.13 4.70
C SER A 229 23.92 -5.80 4.94
N LEU A 230 23.49 -4.61 4.49
CA LEU A 230 22.09 -4.19 4.54
C LEU A 230 21.16 -5.18 3.82
N LYS A 231 21.62 -5.74 2.68
CA LYS A 231 20.87 -6.74 1.89
C LYS A 231 20.58 -8.00 2.71
N GLU A 232 21.53 -8.48 3.49
CA GLU A 232 21.35 -9.65 4.35
C GLU A 232 20.38 -9.38 5.51
N VAL A 233 20.43 -8.18 6.11
CA VAL A 233 19.48 -7.77 7.14
C VAL A 233 18.06 -7.74 6.57
N ILE A 234 17.87 -7.15 5.38
CA ILE A 234 16.58 -7.10 4.70
C ILE A 234 16.08 -8.50 4.34
N ALA A 235 16.93 -9.36 3.79
CA ALA A 235 16.57 -10.74 3.46
C ALA A 235 16.08 -11.49 4.70
N ARG A 236 16.85 -11.44 5.79
CA ARG A 236 16.46 -12.07 7.06
C ARG A 236 15.18 -11.51 7.65
N ARG A 237 14.99 -10.19 7.61
CA ARG A 237 13.71 -9.60 8.02
C ARG A 237 12.59 -10.09 7.12
N THR A 238 12.80 -10.21 5.82
CA THR A 238 11.79 -10.67 4.87
C THR A 238 11.43 -12.12 5.13
N ASP A 239 12.41 -12.99 5.33
CA ASP A 239 12.22 -14.40 5.69
C ASP A 239 11.51 -14.51 7.05
N ALA A 240 11.92 -13.72 8.04
CA ALA A 240 11.27 -13.69 9.34
C ALA A 240 9.89 -13.04 9.29
N SER A 241 9.62 -12.08 8.42
CA SER A 241 8.28 -11.53 8.21
C SER A 241 7.38 -12.56 7.51
N ALA A 242 7.97 -13.38 6.65
CA ALA A 242 7.31 -14.49 5.97
C ALA A 242 7.10 -15.72 6.88
N ALA A 243 7.99 -15.93 7.86
CA ALA A 243 8.02 -17.06 8.78
C ALA A 243 7.48 -16.74 10.19
N ARG A 244 7.32 -15.46 10.56
CA ARG A 244 6.43 -15.02 11.65
C ARG A 244 5.09 -15.70 11.30
N PRO A 245 4.44 -16.44 12.22
CA PRO A 245 3.01 -16.68 12.04
C PRO A 245 2.43 -15.29 11.81
N TRP A 246 1.89 -15.05 10.62
CA TRP A 246 1.64 -13.68 10.16
C TRP A 246 0.64 -13.03 11.14
N GLY A 247 1.16 -12.28 12.11
CA GLY A 247 0.45 -11.61 13.20
C GLY A 247 -0.67 -12.42 13.84
N GLY A 248 -0.32 -13.33 14.76
CA GLY A 248 -1.25 -13.61 15.85
C GLY A 248 -1.37 -12.35 16.72
N VAL A 249 -2.60 -12.05 17.15
CA VAL A 249 -3.00 -11.16 18.26
C VAL A 249 -3.21 -9.65 18.01
N THR A 250 -2.53 -8.95 17.08
CA THR A 250 -2.68 -7.47 17.02
C THR A 250 -4.05 -6.97 16.57
N TRP A 251 -4.58 -7.48 15.45
CA TRP A 251 -5.89 -7.01 14.96
C TRP A 251 -7.06 -7.43 15.88
N LEU A 252 -6.96 -8.57 16.56
CA LEU A 252 -7.96 -8.99 17.54
C LEU A 252 -7.92 -8.10 18.78
N GLU A 253 -6.74 -7.67 19.22
CA GLU A 253 -6.58 -6.68 20.28
C GLU A 253 -7.16 -5.32 19.89
N ASP A 254 -6.89 -4.85 18.67
CA ASP A 254 -7.48 -3.62 18.15
C ASP A 254 -9.02 -3.67 18.07
N LEU A 255 -9.61 -4.88 17.96
CA LEU A 255 -11.05 -5.11 17.98
C LEU A 255 -11.63 -5.41 19.37
N LYS A 256 -10.82 -5.71 20.39
CA LYS A 256 -11.33 -6.00 21.75
C LYS A 256 -12.03 -4.79 22.36
N ASP A 257 -11.58 -3.59 22.01
CA ASP A 257 -12.18 -2.33 22.47
C ASP A 257 -13.24 -1.79 21.49
N SER A 258 -13.51 -2.49 20.37
CA SER A 258 -14.57 -2.09 19.45
C SER A 258 -15.94 -2.29 20.08
N THR A 259 -16.76 -1.24 20.04
CA THR A 259 -18.17 -1.30 20.46
C THR A 259 -19.10 -1.74 19.33
N ALA A 260 -18.56 -2.15 18.19
CA ALA A 260 -19.33 -2.57 17.02
C ALA A 260 -20.19 -3.81 17.36
N LYS A 261 -21.48 -3.74 17.02
CA LYS A 261 -22.42 -4.85 17.23
C LYS A 261 -22.73 -5.51 15.91
N LEU A 262 -22.93 -6.83 15.95
CA LEU A 262 -23.45 -7.56 14.81
C LEU A 262 -24.82 -6.98 14.41
N PRO A 263 -25.05 -6.73 13.12
CA PRO A 263 -26.36 -6.35 12.61
C PRO A 263 -27.39 -7.45 12.89
N SER A 264 -28.66 -7.09 13.11
CA SER A 264 -29.74 -8.04 13.42
C SER A 264 -29.98 -9.08 12.33
N TRP A 265 -29.64 -8.76 11.08
CA TRP A 265 -29.72 -9.67 9.93
C TRP A 265 -28.58 -10.67 9.84
N TRP A 266 -27.54 -10.56 10.67
CA TRP A 266 -26.46 -11.53 10.73
C TRP A 266 -26.74 -12.63 11.77
N ASP A 267 -27.63 -13.54 11.40
CA ASP A 267 -27.99 -14.69 12.23
C ASP A 267 -27.20 -15.97 11.86
N ALA A 268 -27.49 -17.07 12.57
CA ALA A 268 -26.85 -18.36 12.34
C ALA A 268 -27.07 -18.90 10.91
N GLU A 269 -28.22 -18.61 10.29
CA GLU A 269 -28.53 -19.06 8.95
C GLU A 269 -27.77 -18.24 7.89
N ALA A 270 -27.73 -16.92 8.03
CA ALA A 270 -26.95 -16.02 7.18
C ALA A 270 -25.46 -16.39 7.22
N ARG A 271 -24.92 -16.67 8.41
CA ARG A 271 -23.55 -17.16 8.56
C ARG A 271 -23.35 -18.49 7.86
N ARG A 272 -24.19 -19.50 8.13
CA ARG A 272 -24.08 -20.82 7.52
C ARG A 272 -24.10 -20.74 6.01
N LYS A 273 -25.02 -19.96 5.44
CA LYS A 273 -25.14 -19.73 3.99
C LYS A 273 -23.93 -19.00 3.42
N THR A 274 -23.30 -18.11 4.18
CA THR A 274 -22.08 -17.42 3.76
C THR A 274 -20.88 -18.36 3.77
N ILE A 275 -20.68 -19.10 4.86
CA ILE A 275 -19.54 -19.99 5.06
C ILE A 275 -19.64 -21.22 4.16
N ILE A 276 -20.70 -22.01 4.29
CA ILE A 276 -20.84 -23.32 3.60
C ILE A 276 -21.43 -23.16 2.19
N GLY A 277 -22.22 -22.10 1.99
CA GLY A 277 -22.95 -21.90 0.74
C GLY A 277 -24.28 -22.63 0.69
N HIS A 278 -25.00 -22.39 -0.40
CA HIS A 278 -26.30 -23.00 -0.69
C HIS A 278 -26.61 -22.90 -2.19
N PRO A 279 -27.47 -23.80 -2.72
CA PRO A 279 -27.99 -23.67 -4.08
C PRO A 279 -28.71 -22.34 -4.30
N GLY A 280 -28.45 -21.72 -5.44
CA GLY A 280 -29.18 -20.54 -5.89
C GLY A 280 -30.51 -20.90 -6.54
N SER A 281 -31.22 -19.86 -6.98
CA SER A 281 -32.53 -20.00 -7.65
C SER A 281 -32.44 -20.56 -9.06
N LYS A 282 -31.27 -20.54 -9.71
CA LYS A 282 -31.04 -21.09 -11.05
C LYS A 282 -30.28 -22.43 -10.99
N PRO A 283 -30.54 -23.36 -11.92
CA PRO A 283 -29.76 -24.60 -12.02
C PRO A 283 -28.26 -24.32 -12.14
N GLY A 284 -27.45 -25.00 -11.32
CA GLY A 284 -26.00 -24.82 -11.29
C GLY A 284 -25.49 -23.53 -10.61
N GLN A 285 -26.38 -22.65 -10.16
CA GLN A 285 -25.99 -21.46 -9.39
C GLN A 285 -25.66 -21.84 -7.95
N TRP A 286 -24.53 -21.37 -7.44
CA TRP A 286 -24.15 -21.51 -6.04
C TRP A 286 -23.95 -20.14 -5.38
N ASN A 287 -24.59 -19.94 -4.23
CA ASN A 287 -24.52 -18.71 -3.45
C ASN A 287 -23.73 -18.96 -2.16
N GLY A 288 -22.92 -17.98 -1.75
CA GLY A 288 -22.01 -18.13 -0.61
C GLY A 288 -20.90 -19.15 -0.87
N GLY A 289 -20.48 -19.86 0.18
CA GLY A 289 -19.38 -20.81 0.12
C GLY A 289 -18.02 -20.15 0.26
N HIS A 290 -17.97 -19.08 1.06
CA HIS A 290 -16.76 -18.29 1.31
C HIS A 290 -15.95 -18.83 2.49
N GLY A 291 -16.39 -19.89 3.18
CA GLY A 291 -15.59 -20.56 4.19
C GLY A 291 -14.27 -21.09 3.61
N PHE A 292 -13.25 -21.21 4.44
CA PHE A 292 -12.02 -21.86 4.03
C PHE A 292 -12.29 -23.32 3.60
N GLY A 293 -11.68 -23.74 2.49
CA GLY A 293 -11.74 -25.13 2.03
C GLY A 293 -13.04 -25.55 1.34
N GLN A 294 -13.96 -24.61 1.08
CA GLN A 294 -15.23 -24.92 0.42
C GLN A 294 -15.09 -25.21 -1.08
N GLY A 295 -14.05 -24.69 -1.73
CA GLY A 295 -13.73 -25.00 -3.12
C GLY A 295 -14.76 -24.52 -4.13
N VAL A 296 -15.68 -23.61 -3.75
CA VAL A 296 -16.77 -23.18 -4.64
C VAL A 296 -16.21 -22.39 -5.82
N LEU A 297 -16.44 -22.91 -7.02
CA LEU A 297 -15.98 -22.32 -8.27
C LEU A 297 -16.45 -20.87 -8.42
N GLY A 298 -15.52 -19.99 -8.81
CA GLY A 298 -15.81 -18.56 -9.03
C GLY A 298 -15.91 -17.74 -7.74
N LYS A 299 -15.60 -18.31 -6.58
CA LYS A 299 -15.66 -17.64 -5.28
C LYS A 299 -14.28 -17.47 -4.67
N THR A 300 -14.17 -16.48 -3.81
CA THR A 300 -13.05 -16.33 -2.87
C THR A 300 -13.37 -17.00 -1.54
N GLU A 301 -12.34 -17.44 -0.84
CA GLU A 301 -12.46 -18.00 0.51
C GLU A 301 -11.88 -17.04 1.55
N PHE A 302 -12.52 -16.99 2.72
CA PHE A 302 -11.93 -16.46 3.93
C PHE A 302 -10.64 -17.22 4.24
N PRO A 303 -9.66 -16.57 4.88
CA PRO A 303 -8.42 -17.25 5.22
C PRO A 303 -8.63 -18.38 6.23
N GLU A 304 -7.86 -19.46 6.08
CA GLU A 304 -7.86 -20.64 6.98
C GLU A 304 -7.79 -20.29 8.47
N ARG A 305 -7.06 -19.23 8.80
CA ARG A 305 -6.80 -18.80 10.18
C ARG A 305 -7.99 -18.08 10.84
N TRP A 306 -9.04 -17.74 10.10
CA TRP A 306 -10.24 -17.10 10.66
C TRP A 306 -11.23 -18.17 11.13
N SER A 307 -11.56 -18.15 12.41
CA SER A 307 -12.68 -18.92 12.95
C SER A 307 -14.02 -18.28 12.59
N ASP A 308 -15.12 -19.02 12.77
CA ASP A 308 -16.47 -18.47 12.63
C ASP A 308 -16.73 -17.26 13.54
N LYS A 309 -16.07 -17.21 14.70
CA LYS A 309 -16.14 -16.08 15.64
C LYS A 309 -15.36 -14.86 15.13
N ASP A 310 -14.22 -15.08 14.48
CA ASP A 310 -13.45 -13.99 13.85
C ASP A 310 -14.24 -13.38 12.69
N ILE A 311 -14.88 -14.23 11.90
CA ILE A 311 -15.76 -13.83 10.79
C ILE A 311 -16.86 -12.87 11.28
N ASP A 312 -17.42 -13.10 12.48
CA ASP A 312 -18.41 -12.19 13.08
C ASP A 312 -17.84 -10.85 13.51
N LEU A 313 -16.75 -10.88 14.27
CA LEU A 313 -16.13 -9.67 14.83
C LEU A 313 -15.72 -8.74 13.68
N ILE A 314 -15.15 -9.33 12.63
CA ILE A 314 -14.76 -8.62 11.41
C ILE A 314 -15.98 -8.07 10.68
N LEU A 315 -17.09 -8.81 10.57
CA LEU A 315 -18.31 -8.29 9.97
C LEU A 315 -18.85 -7.10 10.76
N ALA A 316 -18.98 -7.24 12.07
CA ALA A 316 -19.45 -6.17 12.95
C ALA A 316 -18.61 -4.90 12.74
N GLU A 317 -17.28 -5.05 12.74
CA GLU A 317 -16.36 -3.93 12.56
C GLU A 317 -16.47 -3.31 11.16
N VAL A 318 -16.44 -4.11 10.10
CA VAL A 318 -16.53 -3.58 8.72
C VAL A 318 -17.85 -2.85 8.50
N TRP A 319 -18.93 -3.33 9.11
CA TRP A 319 -20.25 -2.73 8.96
C TRP A 319 -20.41 -1.42 9.74
N ALA A 320 -19.91 -1.39 10.98
CA ALA A 320 -19.98 -0.22 11.84
C ALA A 320 -18.99 0.86 11.40
N ASN A 321 -17.75 0.45 11.09
CA ASN A 321 -16.62 1.33 10.88
C ASN A 321 -15.91 1.02 9.53
N PRO A 322 -16.56 1.15 8.37
CA PRO A 322 -15.88 0.91 7.09
C PRO A 322 -14.80 1.96 6.80
N THR A 323 -13.74 1.56 6.09
CA THR A 323 -12.77 2.52 5.52
C THR A 323 -13.13 2.93 4.09
N ALA A 324 -14.09 2.23 3.48
CA ALA A 324 -14.67 2.60 2.20
C ALA A 324 -16.12 2.15 2.15
N GLU A 325 -17.00 3.01 1.68
CA GLU A 325 -18.38 2.65 1.44
C GLU A 325 -18.92 3.18 0.11
N ARG A 326 -20.01 2.58 -0.34
CA ARG A 326 -20.73 2.97 -1.53
C ARG A 326 -22.22 2.73 -1.31
N PHE A 327 -23.05 3.54 -1.93
CA PHE A 327 -24.50 3.38 -1.93
C PHE A 327 -25.00 3.28 -3.38
N VAL A 328 -25.88 2.32 -3.66
CA VAL A 328 -26.55 2.19 -4.97
C VAL A 328 -28.00 1.78 -4.73
N GLY A 329 -28.93 2.69 -4.99
CA GLY A 329 -30.34 2.51 -4.62
C GLY A 329 -30.49 2.37 -3.11
N ASP A 330 -31.22 1.35 -2.67
CA ASP A 330 -31.42 0.97 -1.26
C ASP A 330 -30.28 0.11 -0.70
N ARG A 331 -29.17 -0.06 -1.44
CA ARG A 331 -28.07 -0.94 -1.03
C ARG A 331 -26.87 -0.16 -0.54
N ARG A 332 -26.35 -0.57 0.62
CA ARG A 332 -25.05 -0.16 1.15
C ARG A 332 -24.00 -1.25 0.90
N PHE A 333 -22.83 -0.81 0.48
CA PHE A 333 -21.64 -1.62 0.32
C PHE A 333 -20.58 -1.07 1.28
N ALA A 334 -20.06 -1.90 2.17
CA ALA A 334 -19.05 -1.55 3.15
C ALA A 334 -17.78 -2.37 2.91
N ARG A 335 -16.62 -1.72 3.00
CA ARG A 335 -15.31 -2.36 2.88
C ARG A 335 -14.34 -1.85 3.93
N ARG A 336 -13.52 -2.76 4.44
CA ARG A 336 -12.37 -2.44 5.29
C ARG A 336 -11.28 -3.49 5.14
N VAL A 337 -10.03 -3.07 5.29
CA VAL A 337 -8.90 -4.00 5.43
C VAL A 337 -8.75 -4.33 6.91
N ILE A 338 -8.97 -5.59 7.27
CA ILE A 338 -8.72 -6.13 8.61
C ILE A 338 -7.85 -7.37 8.43
N ASP A 339 -6.84 -7.51 9.29
CA ASP A 339 -5.93 -8.66 9.25
C ASP A 339 -5.24 -8.87 7.87
N GLY A 340 -4.96 -7.77 7.17
CA GLY A 340 -4.39 -7.79 5.82
C GLY A 340 -5.33 -8.35 4.74
N VAL A 341 -6.64 -8.42 5.02
CA VAL A 341 -7.68 -8.89 4.11
C VAL A 341 -8.67 -7.76 3.86
N LEU A 342 -8.88 -7.41 2.59
CA LEU A 342 -9.98 -6.53 2.21
C LEU A 342 -11.27 -7.33 2.29
N VAL A 343 -12.14 -6.94 3.21
CA VAL A 343 -13.46 -7.51 3.43
C VAL A 343 -14.51 -6.65 2.77
N HIS A 344 -15.56 -7.29 2.26
CA HIS A 344 -16.72 -6.63 1.68
C HIS A 344 -18.03 -7.16 2.28
N VAL A 345 -18.92 -6.26 2.66
CA VAL A 345 -20.24 -6.55 3.23
C VAL A 345 -21.29 -5.73 2.49
N GLU A 346 -22.41 -6.36 2.14
CA GLU A 346 -23.57 -5.73 1.52
C GLU A 346 -24.86 -6.01 2.31
N ALA A 347 -25.67 -4.99 2.50
CA ALA A 347 -27.06 -5.11 2.94
C ALA A 347 -27.93 -4.06 2.24
N TYR A 348 -29.24 -4.31 2.18
CA TYR A 348 -30.22 -3.46 1.49
C TYR A 348 -31.50 -3.30 2.29
N GLY A 349 -32.38 -2.40 1.82
CA GLY A 349 -33.57 -1.93 2.53
C GLY A 349 -33.38 -0.50 3.04
N ASP A 350 -34.48 0.14 3.42
CA ASP A 350 -34.51 1.58 3.79
C ASP A 350 -33.58 1.90 4.98
N SER A 351 -33.34 0.91 5.84
CA SER A 351 -32.41 0.98 6.98
C SER A 351 -31.30 -0.07 6.91
N PHE A 352 -31.08 -0.66 5.73
CA PHE A 352 -30.14 -1.77 5.49
C PHE A 352 -30.39 -2.99 6.38
N GLU A 353 -31.68 -3.29 6.62
CA GLU A 353 -32.15 -4.37 7.48
C GLU A 353 -32.09 -5.76 6.83
N THR A 354 -31.78 -5.85 5.53
CA THR A 354 -31.73 -7.14 4.82
C THR A 354 -30.32 -7.48 4.34
N PHE A 355 -29.77 -8.58 4.85
CA PHE A 355 -28.45 -9.09 4.45
C PHE A 355 -28.40 -9.48 2.97
N ARG A 356 -27.28 -9.17 2.30
CA ARG A 356 -27.04 -9.58 0.91
C ARG A 356 -25.82 -10.50 0.75
N THR A 357 -24.63 -10.04 1.13
CA THR A 357 -23.41 -10.85 0.98
C THR A 357 -22.28 -10.35 1.88
N TYR A 358 -21.37 -11.26 2.20
CA TYR A 358 -20.14 -11.01 2.95
C TYR A 358 -19.04 -11.95 2.44
N TYR A 359 -17.91 -11.39 1.99
CA TYR A 359 -16.79 -12.18 1.52
C TYR A 359 -15.46 -11.42 1.60
N ALA A 360 -14.36 -12.18 1.57
CA ALA A 360 -13.02 -11.63 1.39
C ALA A 360 -12.76 -11.32 -0.08
N VAL A 361 -12.44 -10.07 -0.41
CA VAL A 361 -12.16 -9.62 -1.78
C VAL A 361 -10.77 -10.06 -2.23
N GLY A 362 -9.80 -9.93 -1.34
CA GLY A 362 -8.39 -10.22 -1.60
C GLY A 362 -7.53 -9.85 -0.40
N GLY A 363 -6.29 -10.32 -0.39
CA GLY A 363 -5.35 -10.09 0.71
C GLY A 363 -4.81 -11.39 1.29
N ARG A 364 -4.35 -11.32 2.54
CA ARG A 364 -3.58 -12.38 3.20
C ARG A 364 -4.39 -13.67 3.35
N GLY A 365 -3.97 -14.72 2.65
CA GLY A 365 -4.62 -16.04 2.69
C GLY A 365 -5.97 -16.12 1.98
N VAL A 366 -6.31 -15.12 1.14
CA VAL A 366 -7.53 -15.15 0.32
C VAL A 366 -7.22 -15.77 -1.02
N PHE A 367 -7.91 -16.87 -1.33
CA PHE A 367 -7.79 -17.57 -2.59
C PHE A 367 -9.10 -17.51 -3.36
N TYR A 368 -8.99 -17.30 -4.67
CA TYR A 368 -10.08 -17.46 -5.62
C TYR A 368 -10.01 -18.87 -6.23
N ASN A 369 -11.13 -19.57 -6.22
CA ASN A 369 -11.27 -20.91 -6.79
C ASN A 369 -11.62 -20.79 -8.28
N GLY A 370 -10.62 -20.88 -9.15
CA GLY A 370 -10.81 -20.98 -10.60
C GLY A 370 -10.95 -22.44 -11.05
N GLU A 371 -11.39 -22.65 -12.29
CA GLU A 371 -11.69 -24.00 -12.84
C GLU A 371 -10.52 -24.99 -12.69
N ASN A 372 -9.29 -24.52 -12.87
CA ASN A 372 -8.10 -25.39 -12.93
C ASN A 372 -7.08 -25.12 -11.82
N ARG A 373 -7.26 -24.06 -11.01
CA ARG A 373 -6.30 -23.70 -9.95
C ARG A 373 -6.89 -22.72 -8.93
N ARG A 374 -6.38 -22.78 -7.70
CA ARG A 374 -6.58 -21.75 -6.67
C ARG A 374 -5.61 -20.59 -6.92
N ILE A 375 -6.13 -19.37 -6.97
CA ILE A 375 -5.37 -18.15 -7.28
C ILE A 375 -5.37 -17.25 -6.05
N GLN A 376 -4.20 -16.91 -5.52
CA GLN A 376 -4.12 -15.94 -4.43
C GLN A 376 -4.58 -14.56 -4.92
N LYS A 377 -5.61 -14.00 -4.30
CA LYS A 377 -6.13 -12.67 -4.66
C LYS A 377 -5.39 -11.60 -3.88
N ARG A 378 -4.85 -10.62 -4.60
CA ARG A 378 -4.31 -9.39 -4.00
C ARG A 378 -5.44 -8.41 -3.71
N ILE A 379 -5.25 -7.53 -2.73
CA ILE A 379 -6.15 -6.40 -2.51
C ILE A 379 -6.15 -5.54 -3.79
N PRO A 380 -7.32 -5.22 -4.37
CA PRO A 380 -7.42 -4.31 -5.51
C PRO A 380 -6.75 -2.96 -5.21
N ARG A 381 -6.03 -2.42 -6.19
CA ARG A 381 -5.28 -1.15 -6.02
C ARG A 381 -6.17 0.07 -6.24
N ASP A 382 -7.30 -0.13 -6.92
CA ASP A 382 -8.31 0.85 -7.27
C ASP A 382 -9.62 0.54 -6.55
N MET A 383 -10.19 1.59 -5.95
CA MET A 383 -11.50 1.55 -5.30
C MET A 383 -12.40 2.57 -6.01
N GLU A 384 -12.38 2.57 -7.33
CA GLU A 384 -13.15 3.52 -8.14
C GLU A 384 -14.66 3.39 -7.86
N GLY A 385 -15.32 4.52 -7.62
CA GLY A 385 -16.73 4.57 -7.21
C GLY A 385 -16.99 4.28 -5.72
N TRP A 386 -15.95 4.20 -4.88
CA TRP A 386 -16.08 4.12 -3.43
C TRP A 386 -15.76 5.46 -2.77
N THR A 387 -16.56 5.84 -1.78
CA THR A 387 -16.23 6.92 -0.85
C THR A 387 -15.25 6.36 0.17
N ILE A 388 -14.01 6.86 0.17
CA ILE A 388 -13.02 6.49 1.17
C ILE A 388 -13.30 7.28 2.43
N LEU A 389 -13.56 6.57 3.52
CA LEU A 389 -13.82 7.15 4.83
C LEU A 389 -12.46 7.26 5.54
N ASN A 390 -12.12 8.45 6.00
CA ASN A 390 -10.95 8.62 6.86
C ASN A 390 -11.25 7.90 8.18
N GLY A 391 -10.52 6.82 8.44
CA GLY A 391 -10.57 6.08 9.70
C GLY A 391 -9.29 6.32 10.49
#